data_AF-A0A098F1N7-F1
#
_entry.id   AF-A0A098F1N7-F1
#
_cell.length_a   1.000
_cell.length_b   1.000
_cell.length_c   1.000
_cell.angle_alpha   90.00
_cell.angle_beta   90.00
_cell.angle_gamma   90.00
#
_symmetry.space_group_name_H-M   'P 1'
#
loop_
_entity.id
_entity.type
_entity.pdbx_description
1 polymer ?
#
loop_
_entity_poly.entity_id
_entity_poly.type
_entity_poly.pdbx_seq_one_letter_code
_entity_poly.pdbx_strand_id
1 'polypeptide(L)' 'MSKNKYTKPVSFNKTNEQDIKMLEYLDGKNFSGYVKELIHADMQGRESSLKVVHRTEEGGIKIVVGR' A
#
# COMPACT_ATOMS: atom_id res chain seq x y z
N MET A 1 1.16 23.94 -13.95
CA MET A 1 1.04 22.60 -13.34
C MET A 1 -0.25 21.95 -13.83
N SER A 2 -0.27 20.65 -14.16
CA SER A 2 -1.48 19.98 -14.67
C SER A 2 -2.53 19.90 -13.56
N LYS A 3 -3.79 20.29 -13.86
CA LYS A 3 -4.91 20.32 -12.89
C LYS A 3 -5.27 18.96 -12.26
N ASN A 4 -4.74 17.86 -12.80
CA ASN A 4 -5.09 16.49 -12.40
C ASN A 4 -4.01 15.81 -11.53
N LYS A 5 -3.05 16.56 -10.98
CA LYS A 5 -1.97 16.01 -10.14
C LYS A 5 -2.02 16.63 -8.75
N TYR A 6 -2.05 15.78 -7.73
CA TYR A 6 -1.88 16.18 -6.35
C TYR A 6 -0.52 15.66 -5.86
N THR A 7 0.35 16.55 -5.38
CA THR A 7 1.68 16.19 -4.89
C THR A 7 1.65 15.94 -3.38
N LYS A 8 2.20 14.81 -2.95
CA LYS A 8 2.46 14.50 -1.53
C LYS A 8 3.98 14.45 -1.31
N PRO A 9 4.60 15.48 -0.71
CA PRO A 9 6.04 15.48 -0.48
C PRO A 9 6.41 14.51 0.64
N VAL A 10 7.60 13.92 0.54
CA VAL A 10 8.22 13.06 1.54
C VAL A 10 9.67 13.51 1.72
N SER A 11 10.11 13.63 2.97
CA SER A 11 11.46 14.09 3.32
C SER A 11 12.25 12.96 3.97
N PHE A 12 13.54 12.90 3.66
CA PHE A 12 14.51 12.00 4.30
C PHE A 12 15.50 12.82 5.13
N ASN A 13 15.84 12.32 6.31
CA ASN A 13 16.84 12.91 7.18
C ASN A 13 18.26 12.47 6.76
N LYS A 14 19.06 13.43 6.32
CA LYS A 14 20.43 13.20 5.84
C LYS A 14 21.44 12.80 6.92
N THR A 15 21.10 12.92 8.20
CA THR A 15 21.98 12.52 9.32
C THR A 15 21.52 11.23 9.99
N ASN A 16 20.35 10.71 9.65
CA ASN A 16 19.85 9.44 10.18
C ASN A 16 20.33 8.28 9.30
N GLU A 17 21.00 7.30 9.91
CA GLU A 17 21.57 6.17 9.18
C GLU A 17 20.54 5.30 8.44
N GLN A 18 19.32 5.18 8.95
CA GLN A 18 18.26 4.40 8.29
C GLN A 18 17.77 5.12 7.04
N ASP A 19 17.54 6.43 7.14
CA ASP A 19 17.12 7.25 6.00
C ASP A 19 18.21 7.30 4.92
N ILE A 20 19.49 7.36 5.31
CA ILE A 20 20.62 7.28 4.36
C ILE A 20 20.57 5.94 3.60
N LYS A 21 20.42 4.82 4.31
CA LYS A 21 20.30 3.48 3.68
C LYS A 21 19.08 3.39 2.76
N MET A 22 17.96 4.01 3.13
CA MET A 22 16.78 4.08 2.26
C MET A 22 17.06 4.88 1.00
N LEU A 23 17.72 6.03 1.10
CA LEU A 23 18.10 6.85 -0.04
C LEU A 23 19.05 6.10 -0.99
N GLU A 24 20.05 5.41 -0.45
CA GLU A 24 20.97 4.57 -1.23
C GLU A 24 20.23 3.44 -1.95
N TYR A 25 19.30 2.77 -1.27
CA TYR A 25 18.48 1.72 -1.89
C TYR A 25 17.56 2.24 -2.99
N LEU A 26 17.04 3.47 -2.82
CA LEU A 26 16.16 4.13 -3.78
C LEU A 26 16.91 4.76 -4.95
N ASP A 27 18.24 4.84 -4.89
CA ASP A 27 19.04 5.40 -5.97
C ASP A 27 18.84 4.63 -7.28
N GLY A 28 18.66 5.36 -8.37
CA GLY A 28 18.30 4.80 -9.68
C GLY A 28 16.88 4.22 -9.80
N LYS A 29 16.03 4.27 -8.77
CA LYS A 29 14.64 3.78 -8.82
C LYS A 29 13.62 4.92 -8.98
N ASN A 30 12.48 4.62 -9.62
CA ASN A 30 11.34 5.53 -9.63
C ASN A 30 10.58 5.45 -8.29
N PHE A 31 10.94 6.33 -7.35
CA PHE A 31 10.32 6.39 -6.02
C PHE A 31 8.79 6.49 -6.06
N SER A 32 8.24 7.35 -6.93
CA SER A 32 6.79 7.54 -7.03
C SER A 32 6.07 6.31 -7.57
N GLY A 33 6.70 5.56 -8.48
CA GLY A 33 6.17 4.29 -8.97
C GLY A 33 6.16 3.23 -7.88
N TYR A 34 7.31 3.04 -7.23
CA TYR A 34 7.49 2.10 -6.14
C TYR A 34 6.47 2.29 -5.01
N VAL A 35 6.30 3.53 -4.54
CA VAL A 35 5.34 3.82 -3.46
C VAL A 35 3.90 3.54 -3.89
N LYS A 36 3.52 3.80 -5.14
CA LYS A 36 2.16 3.50 -5.64
C LYS A 36 1.89 2.00 -5.68
N GLU A 37 2.87 1.20 -6.08
CA GLU A 37 2.77 -0.25 -6.09
C GLU A 37 2.58 -0.80 -4.66
N LEU A 38 3.35 -0.29 -3.70
CA LEU A 38 3.20 -0.65 -2.29
C LEU A 38 1.82 -0.27 -1.74
N ILE A 39 1.35 0.95 -2.00
CA ILE A 39 0.01 1.40 -1.57
C ILE A 39 -1.06 0.51 -2.19
N HIS A 40 -0.95 0.19 -3.47
CA HIS A 40 -1.91 -0.66 -4.16
C HIS A 40 -1.94 -2.09 -3.59
N ALA A 41 -0.77 -2.68 -3.31
CA ALA A 41 -0.67 -3.99 -2.67
C ALA A 41 -1.26 -3.99 -1.25
N ASP A 42 -1.00 -2.95 -0.45
CA ASP A 42 -1.58 -2.78 0.90
C ASP A 42 -3.11 -2.63 0.83
N MET A 43 -3.62 -1.81 -0.09
CA MET A 43 -5.07 -1.68 -0.33
C MET A 43 -5.69 -3.02 -0.70
N GLN A 44 -5.07 -3.79 -1.61
CA GLN A 44 -5.56 -5.10 -1.99
C GLN A 44 -5.56 -6.10 -0.83
N GLY A 45 -4.52 -6.10 0.02
CA GLY A 45 -4.47 -6.96 1.21
C GLY A 45 -5.60 -6.65 2.19
N ARG A 46 -5.90 -5.36 2.40
CA ARG A 46 -7.01 -4.91 3.26
C ARG A 46 -8.39 -5.25 2.69
N GLU A 47 -8.58 -5.06 1.39
CA GLU A 47 -9.84 -5.42 0.72
C GLU A 47 -10.05 -6.94 0.65
N SER A 48 -8.97 -7.72 0.50
CA SER A 48 -9.04 -9.19 0.43
C SER A 48 -9.32 -9.82 1.78
N SER A 49 -8.86 -9.20 2.88
CA SER A 49 -9.18 -9.64 4.25
C SER A 49 -10.62 -9.31 4.67
N LEU A 50 -11.35 -8.48 3.91
CA LEU A 50 -12.75 -8.10 4.19
C LEU A 50 -13.80 -8.80 3.32
N LYS A 51 -13.43 -9.76 2.46
CA LYS A 51 -14.40 -10.44 1.59
C LYS A 51 -14.91 -11.76 2.15
N VAL A 52 -15.89 -11.71 3.07
CA VAL A 52 -16.87 -12.80 3.17
C VAL A 52 -18.19 -12.28 3.75
N VAL A 53 -19.33 -12.50 3.06
CA VAL A 53 -20.48 -13.30 3.55
C VAL A 53 -21.44 -13.53 2.36
N HIS A 54 -21.45 -14.73 1.79
CA HIS A 54 -22.64 -15.22 1.10
C HIS A 54 -23.63 -15.60 2.21
N ARG A 55 -24.73 -14.86 2.37
CA ARG A 55 -25.82 -15.27 3.26
C ARG A 55 -26.49 -16.47 2.60
N THR A 56 -26.30 -17.67 3.15
CA THR A 56 -27.18 -18.78 2.79
C THR A 56 -28.58 -18.47 3.31
N GLU A 57 -29.61 -18.80 2.54
CA GLU A 57 -31.01 -18.49 2.85
C GLU A 57 -31.46 -19.06 4.22
N GLU A 58 -30.74 -20.04 4.77
CA GLU A 58 -30.97 -20.67 6.09
C GLU A 58 -30.28 -19.97 7.28
N GLY A 59 -29.71 -18.77 7.10
CA GLY A 59 -29.26 -17.93 8.23
C GLY A 59 -27.89 -18.24 8.85
N GLY A 60 -27.11 -19.17 8.29
CA GLY A 60 -25.72 -19.41 8.69
C GLY A 60 -24.72 -18.41 8.08
N ILE A 61 -23.81 -17.86 8.90
CA ILE A 61 -22.66 -17.07 8.42
C ILE A 61 -21.45 -17.99 8.28
N LYS A 62 -20.96 -18.19 7.05
CA LYS A 62 -19.70 -18.91 6.80
C LYS A 62 -18.60 -17.90 6.49
N ILE A 63 -17.58 -17.83 7.34
CA ILE A 63 -16.39 -16.96 7.17
C ILE A 63 -15.23 -17.83 6.70
N VAL A 64 -14.62 -17.51 5.56
CA VAL A 64 -13.38 -18.15 5.08
C VAL A 64 -12.24 -17.16 5.28
N VAL A 65 -11.29 -17.51 6.15
CA VAL A 65 -10.10 -16.69 6.42
C VAL A 65 -9.02 -17.10 5.42
N GLY A 66 -8.62 -16.18 4.54
CA GLY A 66 -7.47 -16.38 3.65
C GLY A 66 -6.17 -16.44 4.46
N ARG A 67 -5.35 -17.46 4.19
CA ARG A 67 -4.02 -17.64 4.80
C ARG A 67 -2.98 -16.78 4.10
#